data_AF-A0AAD4KNR3-F1
#
_entry.id   AF-A0AAD4KNR3-F1
#
_cell.length_a   1.000
_cell.length_b   1.000
_cell.length_c   1.000
_cell.angle_alpha   90.00
_cell.angle_beta   90.00
_cell.angle_gamma   90.00
#
_symmetry.space_group_name_H-M   'P 1'
#
loop_
_entity.id
_entity.type
_entity.pdbx_description
1 polymer ?
#
loop_
_entity_poly.entity_id
_entity_poly.type
_entity_poly.pdbx_seq_one_letter_code
_entity_poly.pdbx_strand_id
1 'polypeptide(L)'
;MPAYRPTAGRRYHWPELQLNIWLLTVLVGSATCLGVYAWFMVVQSQLNLGIPWLFPFMVTVGALGVAFVITILVLAAQRFLLPGIIIIGSFILFSLWLTGLIETALQLYGGQANVNSNCQNYVTNMPYSGNTVEALAWLTQNTICNCWKAAFAFEVVNTIFYFWMMVMSWQVHRDAT
;
A
#
# COMPACT_ATOMS: atom_id res chain seq x y z
N MET A 1 28.17 3.78 -48.52
CA MET A 1 26.72 3.75 -48.23
C MET A 1 26.54 3.18 -46.83
N PRO A 2 26.14 3.96 -45.82
CA PRO A 2 25.86 3.39 -44.50
C PRO A 2 24.57 2.57 -44.58
N ALA A 3 24.64 1.33 -44.08
CA ALA A 3 23.52 0.40 -44.05
C ALA A 3 22.43 0.92 -43.11
N TYR A 4 21.24 1.19 -43.66
CA TYR A 4 20.04 1.42 -42.88
C TYR A 4 19.66 0.11 -42.18
N ARG A 5 20.08 -0.06 -40.93
CA ARG A 5 19.54 -1.12 -40.08
C ARG A 5 18.08 -0.75 -39.81
N PRO A 6 17.09 -1.56 -40.24
CA PRO A 6 15.73 -1.38 -39.78
C PRO A 6 15.78 -1.57 -38.27
N THR A 7 15.45 -0.54 -37.49
CA THR A 7 15.16 -0.69 -36.07
C THR A 7 14.02 -1.68 -35.95
N ALA A 8 14.35 -2.93 -35.64
CA ALA A 8 13.38 -3.97 -35.32
C ALA A 8 12.42 -3.38 -34.28
N GLY A 9 11.11 -3.47 -34.56
CA GLY A 9 10.07 -2.85 -33.75
C GLY A 9 10.34 -3.05 -32.25
N ARG A 10 10.46 -1.94 -31.54
CA ARG A 10 10.87 -1.83 -30.15
C ARG A 10 9.86 -2.57 -29.25
N ARG A 11 10.07 -3.88 -29.04
CA ARG A 11 9.20 -4.69 -28.19
C ARG A 11 9.75 -4.67 -26.76
N TYR A 12 9.04 -3.99 -25.88
CA TYR A 12 9.31 -4.06 -24.45
C TYR A 12 9.02 -5.49 -23.96
N HIS A 13 10.05 -6.22 -23.57
CA HIS A 13 9.91 -7.54 -22.98
C HIS A 13 9.80 -7.39 -21.46
N TRP A 14 8.59 -7.55 -20.93
CA TRP A 14 8.34 -7.49 -19.49
C TRP A 14 8.46 -8.90 -18.87
N PRO A 15 9.11 -9.04 -17.70
CA PRO A 15 9.15 -10.32 -16.99
C PRO A 15 7.76 -10.65 -16.43
N GLU A 16 7.02 -11.54 -17.10
CA GLU A 16 5.60 -11.83 -16.81
C GLU A 16 5.38 -12.28 -15.36
N LEU A 17 6.23 -13.17 -14.82
CA LEU A 17 6.12 -13.65 -13.45
C LEU A 17 6.32 -12.52 -12.42
N GLN A 18 7.36 -11.71 -12.63
CA GLN A 18 7.73 -10.64 -11.71
C GLN A 18 6.67 -9.52 -11.71
N LEU A 19 6.12 -9.19 -12.88
CA LEU A 19 5.02 -8.25 -13.02
C LEU A 19 3.74 -8.75 -12.32
N ASN A 20 3.39 -10.02 -12.49
CA ASN A 20 2.19 -10.60 -11.87
C ASN A 20 2.29 -10.65 -10.34
N ILE A 21 3.45 -11.05 -9.80
CA ILE A 21 3.71 -11.00 -8.36
C ILE A 21 3.58 -9.57 -7.86
N TRP A 22 4.17 -8.60 -8.57
CA TRP A 22 4.08 -7.20 -8.20
C TRP A 22 2.63 -6.69 -8.17
N LEU A 23 1.85 -6.98 -9.23
CA LEU A 23 0.46 -6.57 -9.34
C LEU A 23 -0.39 -7.11 -8.18
N LEU A 24 -0.24 -8.40 -7.86
CA LEU A 24 -0.99 -9.03 -6.78
C LEU A 24 -0.60 -8.43 -5.41
N THR A 25 0.69 -8.29 -5.14
CA THR A 25 1.16 -7.74 -3.86
C THR A 25 0.68 -6.30 -3.66
N VAL A 26 0.83 -5.44 -4.67
CA VAL A 26 0.42 -4.04 -4.57
C VAL A 26 -1.09 -3.89 -4.52
N LEU A 27 -1.85 -4.73 -5.24
CA LEU A 27 -3.32 -4.74 -5.16
C LEU A 27 -3.80 -5.11 -3.76
N VAL A 28 -3.28 -6.21 -3.20
CA VAL A 28 -3.64 -6.68 -1.86
C VAL A 28 -3.26 -5.63 -0.82
N GLY A 29 -2.03 -5.12 -0.84
CA GLY A 29 -1.60 -4.09 0.11
C GLY A 29 -2.45 -2.82 0.00
N SER A 30 -2.76 -2.37 -1.22
CA SER A 30 -3.57 -1.16 -1.44
C SER A 30 -5.01 -1.34 -0.97
N ALA A 31 -5.64 -2.47 -1.28
CA ALA A 31 -7.00 -2.78 -0.86
C ALA A 31 -7.11 -2.96 0.66
N THR A 32 -6.13 -3.63 1.28
CA THR A 32 -6.09 -3.82 2.73
C THR A 32 -5.92 -2.50 3.47
N CYS A 33 -4.95 -1.65 3.08
CA CYS A 33 -4.78 -0.34 3.70
C CYS A 33 -6.02 0.54 3.51
N LEU A 34 -6.58 0.59 2.30
CA LEU A 34 -7.83 1.32 2.03
C LEU A 34 -8.95 0.89 2.99
N GLY A 35 -9.18 -0.43 3.12
CA GLY A 35 -10.21 -0.97 4.00
C GLY A 35 -9.98 -0.65 5.47
N VAL A 36 -8.75 -0.81 5.96
CA VAL A 36 -8.40 -0.55 7.37
C VAL A 36 -8.59 0.93 7.72
N TYR A 37 -8.06 1.85 6.93
CA TYR A 37 -8.18 3.28 7.21
C TYR A 37 -9.61 3.81 7.02
N ALA A 38 -10.36 3.26 6.05
CA ALA A 38 -11.79 3.56 5.91
C ALA A 38 -12.58 3.15 7.16
N TRP A 39 -12.30 1.95 7.69
CA TRP A 39 -12.92 1.48 8.92
C TRP A 39 -12.53 2.33 10.13
N PHE A 40 -11.26 2.74 10.26
CA PHE A 40 -10.85 3.64 11.33
C PHE A 40 -11.58 4.99 11.31
N MET A 41 -11.87 5.56 10.14
CA MET A 41 -12.68 6.79 10.07
C MET A 41 -14.09 6.58 10.61
N VAL A 42 -14.72 5.43 10.35
CA VAL A 42 -16.03 5.09 10.91
C VAL A 42 -15.95 4.93 12.43
N VAL A 43 -14.90 4.29 12.95
CA VAL A 43 -14.71 4.15 14.40
C VAL A 43 -14.56 5.53 15.05
N GLN A 44 -13.77 6.43 14.48
CA GLN A 44 -13.59 7.79 15.01
C GLN A 44 -14.91 8.59 15.00
N SER A 45 -15.72 8.46 13.93
CA SER A 45 -17.00 9.15 13.86
C SER A 45 -18.02 8.65 14.87
N GLN A 46 -18.07 7.33 15.13
CA GLN A 46 -18.93 6.75 16.17
C GLN A 46 -18.50 7.18 17.58
N LEU A 47 -17.21 7.39 17.80
CA LEU A 47 -16.67 7.87 19.08
C LEU A 47 -16.76 9.40 19.25
N ASN A 48 -17.26 10.14 18.24
CA ASN A 48 -17.27 11.61 18.19
C ASN A 48 -15.87 12.21 18.43
N LEU A 49 -14.85 11.55 17.92
CA LEU A 49 -13.46 12.00 17.99
C LEU A 49 -13.06 12.66 16.67
N GLY A 50 -12.08 13.56 16.72
CA GLY A 50 -11.51 14.17 15.52
C GLY A 50 -10.79 13.13 14.66
N ILE A 51 -11.01 13.14 13.35
CA ILE A 51 -10.36 12.21 12.41
C ILE A 51 -8.92 12.71 12.13
N PRO A 52 -7.87 11.93 12.47
CA PRO A 52 -6.51 12.27 12.10
C PRO A 52 -6.35 12.34 10.58
N TRP A 53 -5.59 13.32 10.08
CA TRP A 53 -5.40 13.52 8.64
C TRP A 53 -4.79 12.31 7.91
N LEU A 54 -4.04 11.47 8.63
CA LEU A 54 -3.47 10.22 8.12
C LEU A 54 -4.56 9.31 7.53
N PHE A 55 -5.74 9.23 8.15
CA PHE A 55 -6.78 8.28 7.72
C PHE A 55 -7.36 8.61 6.33
N PRO A 56 -7.88 9.82 6.07
CA PRO A 56 -8.33 10.18 4.71
C PRO A 56 -7.17 10.22 3.72
N PHE A 57 -5.95 10.58 4.15
CA PHE A 57 -4.76 10.50 3.30
C PHE A 57 -4.53 9.06 2.81
N MET A 58 -4.50 8.08 3.71
CA MET A 58 -4.26 6.69 3.32
C MET A 58 -5.41 6.07 2.53
N VAL A 59 -6.65 6.49 2.77
CA VAL A 59 -7.77 6.06 1.91
C VAL A 59 -7.59 6.57 0.49
N THR A 60 -7.19 7.83 0.30
CA THR A 60 -6.95 8.37 -1.04
C THR A 60 -5.73 7.72 -1.70
N VAL A 61 -4.63 7.54 -0.98
CA VAL A 61 -3.41 6.88 -1.49
C VAL A 61 -3.64 5.40 -1.81
N GLY A 62 -4.39 4.69 -0.96
CA GLY A 62 -4.83 3.31 -1.22
C GLY A 62 -5.72 3.21 -2.46
N ALA A 63 -6.66 4.14 -2.62
CA ALA A 63 -7.53 4.19 -3.80
C ALA A 63 -6.74 4.50 -5.08
N LEU A 64 -5.77 5.41 -5.02
CA LEU A 64 -4.85 5.69 -6.14
C LEU A 64 -4.01 4.46 -6.49
N GLY A 65 -3.54 3.70 -5.49
CA GLY A 65 -2.82 2.44 -5.71
C GLY A 65 -3.67 1.40 -6.44
N VAL A 66 -4.92 1.19 -6.00
CA VAL A 66 -5.87 0.30 -6.69
C VAL A 66 -6.15 0.78 -8.12
N ALA A 67 -6.42 2.07 -8.31
CA ALA A 67 -6.65 2.64 -9.62
C ALA A 67 -5.44 2.49 -10.56
N PHE A 68 -4.23 2.64 -10.03
CA PHE A 68 -2.99 2.46 -10.78
C PHE A 68 -2.81 1.00 -11.23
N VAL A 69 -3.06 0.04 -10.35
CA VAL A 69 -3.03 -1.39 -10.71
C VAL A 69 -4.05 -1.70 -11.81
N ILE A 70 -5.29 -1.21 -11.68
CA ILE A 70 -6.32 -1.38 -12.72
C ILE A 70 -5.86 -0.78 -14.05
N THR A 71 -5.24 0.40 -14.01
CA THR A 71 -4.71 1.06 -15.21
C THR A 71 -3.63 0.21 -15.88
N ILE A 72 -2.73 -0.41 -15.11
CA ILE A 72 -1.72 -1.34 -15.65
C ILE A 72 -2.38 -2.59 -16.27
N LEU A 73 -3.39 -3.17 -15.62
CA LEU A 73 -4.12 -4.33 -16.16
C LEU A 73 -4.80 -3.99 -17.51
N VAL A 74 -5.38 -2.80 -17.63
CA VAL A 74 -5.99 -2.33 -18.89
C VAL A 74 -4.92 -2.14 -19.98
N LEU A 75 -3.78 -1.52 -19.66
CA LEU A 75 -2.66 -1.35 -20.60
C LEU A 75 -2.05 -2.69 -21.02
N ALA A 76 -1.98 -3.66 -20.10
CA ALA A 76 -1.54 -5.02 -20.38
C ALA A 76 -2.48 -5.73 -21.35
N ALA A 77 -3.81 -5.60 -21.18
CA ALA A 77 -4.80 -6.14 -22.11
C ALA A 77 -4.66 -5.55 -23.52
N GLN A 78 -4.26 -4.28 -23.63
CA GLN A 78 -4.01 -3.59 -24.91
C GLN A 78 -2.62 -3.89 -25.51
N ARG A 79 -1.75 -4.65 -24.82
CA ARG A 79 -0.34 -4.90 -25.19
C ARG A 79 0.50 -3.62 -25.35
N PHE A 80 0.09 -2.54 -24.69
CA PHE A 80 0.76 -1.23 -24.71
C PHE A 80 1.27 -0.85 -23.31
N LEU A 81 2.17 -1.65 -22.73
CA LEU A 81 2.89 -1.26 -21.51
C LEU A 81 3.99 -0.24 -21.84
N LEU A 82 3.67 1.04 -21.70
CA LEU A 82 4.61 2.15 -21.86
C LEU A 82 5.42 2.32 -20.56
N PRO A 83 6.75 2.05 -20.57
CA PRO A 83 7.56 2.12 -19.35
C PRO A 83 7.64 3.54 -18.77
N GLY A 84 7.57 4.57 -19.60
CA GLY A 84 7.66 5.97 -19.16
C GLY A 84 6.53 6.37 -18.19
N ILE A 85 5.28 5.98 -18.49
CA ILE A 85 4.13 6.29 -17.63
C ILE A 85 4.24 5.53 -16.30
N ILE A 86 4.70 4.28 -16.36
CA ILE A 86 4.82 3.40 -15.19
C ILE A 86 5.89 3.92 -14.23
N ILE A 87 7.03 4.41 -14.73
CA ILE A 87 8.08 5.00 -13.89
C ILE A 87 7.55 6.21 -13.12
N ILE A 88 6.92 7.16 -13.82
CA ILE A 88 6.40 8.38 -13.21
C ILE A 88 5.30 8.07 -12.20
N GLY A 89 4.34 7.22 -12.57
CA GLY A 89 3.27 6.80 -11.67
C GLY A 89 3.80 6.07 -10.42
N SER A 90 4.79 5.19 -10.60
CA SER A 90 5.42 4.47 -9.49
C SER A 90 6.20 5.41 -8.56
N PHE A 91 6.85 6.45 -9.08
CA PHE A 91 7.56 7.44 -8.27
C PHE A 91 6.63 8.29 -7.42
N ILE A 92 5.50 8.74 -8.01
CA ILE A 92 4.49 9.51 -7.28
C ILE A 92 3.89 8.64 -6.17
N LEU A 93 3.48 7.42 -6.49
CA LEU A 93 2.91 6.50 -5.50
C LEU A 93 3.94 6.13 -4.43
N PHE A 94 5.20 5.89 -4.79
CA PHE A 94 6.27 5.66 -3.82
C PHE A 94 6.35 6.79 -2.78
N SER A 95 6.35 8.05 -3.23
CA SER A 95 6.44 9.21 -2.34
C SER A 95 5.23 9.33 -1.41
N LEU A 96 4.03 9.08 -1.93
CA LEU A 96 2.79 9.10 -1.15
C LEU A 96 2.73 7.97 -0.12
N TRP A 97 3.10 6.75 -0.52
CA TRP A 97 3.15 5.60 0.38
C TRP A 97 4.23 5.75 1.45
N LEU A 98 5.40 6.31 1.12
CA LEU A 98 6.46 6.61 2.08
C LEU A 98 6.02 7.65 3.11
N THR A 99 5.33 8.71 2.67
CA THR A 99 4.79 9.73 3.59
C THR A 99 3.82 9.11 4.58
N GLY A 100 2.93 8.26 4.07
CA GLY A 100 1.99 7.52 4.88
C GLY A 100 2.68 6.60 5.89
N LEU A 101 3.65 5.80 5.43
CA LEU A 101 4.44 4.90 6.27
C LEU A 101 5.10 5.61 7.46
N ILE A 102 5.69 6.78 7.23
CA ILE A 102 6.34 7.57 8.28
C ILE A 102 5.32 7.97 9.35
N GLU A 103 4.16 8.48 8.94
CA GLU A 103 3.11 8.89 9.87
C GLU A 103 2.49 7.72 10.63
N THR A 104 2.24 6.59 9.95
CA THR A 104 1.80 5.35 10.60
C THR A 104 2.82 4.87 11.63
N ALA A 105 4.12 4.94 11.31
CA ALA A 105 5.18 4.58 12.24
C ALA A 105 5.20 5.50 13.47
N LEU A 106 5.03 6.81 13.27
CA LEU A 106 4.95 7.79 14.35
C LEU A 106 3.72 7.58 15.25
N GLN A 107 2.58 7.17 14.70
CA GLN A 107 1.37 6.90 15.50
C GLN A 107 1.42 5.53 16.19
N LEU A 108 2.13 4.56 15.61
CA LEU A 108 2.25 3.23 16.18
C LEU A 108 3.31 3.17 17.30
N TYR A 109 4.46 3.81 17.08
CA TYR A 109 5.64 3.71 17.93
C TYR A 109 6.11 5.05 18.53
N GLY A 110 5.42 6.16 18.26
CA GLY A 110 5.80 7.47 18.77
C GLY A 110 5.63 7.61 20.27
N GLY A 111 6.33 8.60 20.85
CA GLY A 111 6.28 8.87 22.29
C GLY A 111 4.97 9.52 22.77
N GLN A 112 4.30 10.28 21.90
CA GLN A 112 3.03 10.98 22.21
C GLN A 112 1.80 10.13 21.82
N ALA A 113 1.84 9.49 20.66
CA ALA A 113 0.84 8.54 20.18
C ALA A 113 1.49 7.15 20.15
N ASN A 114 1.19 6.33 21.16
CA ASN A 114 1.80 5.02 21.34
C ASN A 114 0.72 3.93 21.29
N VAL A 115 0.17 3.72 20.10
CA VAL A 115 -0.83 2.65 19.89
C VAL A 115 -0.26 1.30 20.32
N ASN A 116 1.03 1.03 20.07
CA ASN A 116 1.64 -0.23 20.45
C ASN A 116 1.68 -0.47 21.98
N SER A 117 2.00 0.54 22.78
CA SER A 117 1.96 0.44 24.26
C SER A 117 0.54 0.23 24.77
N ASN A 118 -0.44 0.96 24.21
CA ASN A 118 -1.85 0.74 24.54
C ASN A 118 -2.29 -0.69 24.22
N CYS A 119 -1.90 -1.22 23.06
CA CYS A 119 -2.15 -2.61 22.70
C CYS A 119 -1.52 -3.60 23.67
N GLN A 120 -0.29 -3.36 24.13
CA GLN A 120 0.34 -4.21 25.14
C GLN A 120 -0.41 -4.16 26.48
N ASN A 121 -0.75 -2.96 26.95
CA ASN A 121 -1.40 -2.77 28.26
C ASN A 121 -2.84 -3.29 28.31
N TYR A 122 -3.64 -3.00 27.29
CA TYR A 122 -5.08 -3.26 27.30
C TYR A 122 -5.48 -4.57 26.61
N VAL A 123 -4.66 -5.07 25.67
CA VAL A 123 -4.98 -6.33 24.95
C VAL A 123 -4.11 -7.48 25.43
N THR A 124 -2.78 -7.33 25.39
CA THR A 124 -1.85 -8.42 25.71
C THR A 124 -1.82 -8.73 27.22
N ASN A 125 -1.82 -7.71 28.06
CA ASN A 125 -1.71 -7.87 29.52
C ASN A 125 -3.05 -8.04 30.24
N MET A 126 -4.18 -7.84 29.55
CA MET A 126 -5.53 -7.98 30.12
C MET A 126 -6.47 -8.78 29.21
N PRO A 127 -6.24 -10.10 29.05
CA PRO A 127 -7.12 -10.94 28.25
C PRO A 127 -8.49 -11.14 28.93
N TYR A 128 -9.57 -10.96 28.17
CA TYR A 128 -10.94 -11.26 28.59
C TYR A 128 -11.52 -12.41 27.75
N SER A 129 -12.33 -13.27 28.36
CA SER A 129 -12.98 -14.42 27.69
C SER A 129 -14.42 -14.61 28.18
N GLY A 130 -15.23 -15.32 27.39
CA GLY A 130 -16.65 -15.54 27.65
C GLY A 130 -17.57 -14.71 26.74
N ASN A 131 -18.88 -14.92 26.85
CA ASN A 131 -19.90 -14.17 26.10
C ASN A 131 -20.38 -12.96 26.92
N THR A 132 -19.46 -12.03 27.22
CA THR A 132 -19.76 -10.80 27.97
C THR A 132 -19.35 -9.56 27.17
N VAL A 133 -19.87 -8.40 27.56
CA VAL A 133 -19.59 -7.12 26.90
C VAL A 133 -18.11 -6.75 27.03
N GLU A 134 -17.46 -7.13 28.13
CA GLU A 134 -16.03 -6.93 28.36
C GLU A 134 -15.19 -7.75 27.37
N ALA A 135 -15.57 -9.02 27.13
CA ALA A 135 -14.92 -9.85 26.13
C ALA A 135 -15.12 -9.31 24.71
N LEU A 136 -16.30 -8.77 24.39
CA LEU A 136 -16.55 -8.10 23.11
C LEU A 136 -15.68 -6.85 22.95
N ALA A 137 -15.60 -6.00 23.98
CA ALA A 137 -14.76 -4.81 23.97
C ALA A 137 -13.28 -5.16 23.78
N TRP A 138 -12.79 -6.21 24.46
CA TRP A 138 -11.44 -6.71 24.28
C TRP A 138 -11.19 -7.23 22.85
N LEU A 139 -12.13 -7.98 22.26
CA LEU A 139 -12.03 -8.46 20.87
C LEU A 139 -11.97 -7.29 19.87
N THR A 140 -12.76 -6.24 20.09
CA THR A 140 -12.70 -5.03 19.28
C THR A 140 -11.34 -4.33 19.40
N GLN A 141 -10.81 -4.16 20.62
CA GLN A 141 -9.49 -3.57 20.83
C GLN A 141 -8.37 -4.41 20.21
N ASN A 142 -8.44 -5.74 20.35
CA ASN A 142 -7.50 -6.65 19.71
C ASN A 142 -7.52 -6.53 18.18
N THR A 143 -8.72 -6.38 17.60
CA THR A 143 -8.89 -6.15 16.16
C THR A 143 -8.24 -4.83 15.73
N ILE A 144 -8.48 -3.73 16.46
CA ILE A 144 -7.86 -2.43 16.19
C ILE A 144 -6.33 -2.54 16.19
N CYS A 145 -5.76 -3.20 17.20
CA CYS A 145 -4.32 -3.39 17.33
C CYS A 145 -3.72 -4.21 16.17
N ASN A 146 -4.39 -5.27 15.75
CA ASN A 146 -3.94 -6.09 14.61
C ASN A 146 -4.09 -5.35 13.28
N CYS A 147 -5.15 -4.55 13.11
CA CYS A 147 -5.32 -3.69 11.94
C CYS A 147 -4.20 -2.66 11.80
N TRP A 148 -3.78 -2.02 12.90
CA TRP A 148 -2.64 -1.09 12.89
C TRP A 148 -1.33 -1.77 12.47
N LYS A 149 -1.03 -2.93 13.05
CA LYS A 149 0.17 -3.71 12.68
C LYS A 149 0.13 -4.19 11.23
N ALA A 150 -1.03 -4.63 10.77
CA ALA A 150 -1.23 -5.07 9.39
C ALA A 150 -1.07 -3.90 8.41
N ALA A 151 -1.68 -2.75 8.67
CA ALA A 151 -1.55 -1.55 7.85
C ALA A 151 -0.08 -1.13 7.73
N PHE A 152 0.64 -1.04 8.85
CA PHE A 152 2.06 -0.73 8.85
C PHE A 152 2.88 -1.73 8.02
N ALA A 153 2.64 -3.03 8.18
CA ALA A 153 3.35 -4.06 7.41
C ALA A 153 3.08 -3.95 5.90
N PHE A 154 1.82 -3.75 5.50
CA PHE A 154 1.46 -3.60 4.08
C PHE A 154 1.99 -2.30 3.48
N GLU A 155 2.09 -1.22 4.26
CA GLU A 155 2.73 0.02 3.83
C GLU A 155 4.23 -0.15 3.58
N VAL A 156 4.94 -0.88 4.43
CA VAL A 156 6.36 -1.22 4.21
C VAL A 156 6.50 -1.99 2.90
N VAL A 157 5.71 -3.05 2.73
CA VAL A 157 5.76 -3.91 1.55
C VAL A 157 5.46 -3.10 0.29
N ASN A 158 4.37 -2.33 0.26
CA ASN A 158 4.00 -1.55 -0.91
C ASN A 158 5.05 -0.48 -1.25
N THR A 159 5.62 0.20 -0.25
CA THR A 159 6.66 1.21 -0.48
C THR A 159 7.89 0.59 -1.17
N ILE A 160 8.33 -0.59 -0.73
CA ILE A 160 9.43 -1.32 -1.35
C ILE A 160 9.06 -1.77 -2.78
N PHE A 161 7.83 -2.25 -2.98
CA PHE A 161 7.38 -2.73 -4.27
C PHE A 161 7.22 -1.60 -5.30
N TYR A 162 6.80 -0.40 -4.90
CA TYR A 162 6.81 0.76 -5.81
C TYR A 162 8.23 1.18 -6.19
N PHE A 163 9.17 1.13 -5.24
CA PHE A 163 10.59 1.33 -5.56
C PHE A 163 11.10 0.29 -6.55
N TRP A 164 10.76 -0.98 -6.35
CA TRP A 164 11.12 -2.07 -7.25
C TRP A 164 10.56 -1.89 -8.66
N MET A 165 9.34 -1.39 -8.84
CA MET A 165 8.81 -1.11 -10.18
C MET A 165 9.55 -0.03 -10.93
N MET A 166 10.08 0.97 -10.23
CA MET A 166 10.93 1.97 -10.88
C MET A 166 12.18 1.32 -11.47
N VAL A 167 12.83 0.43 -10.70
CA VAL A 167 14.00 -0.34 -11.16
C VAL A 167 13.66 -1.25 -12.33
N MET A 168 12.56 -2.01 -12.23
CA MET A 168 12.13 -2.95 -13.26
C MET A 168 11.77 -2.23 -14.57
N SER A 169 11.04 -1.12 -14.47
CA SER A 169 10.66 -0.31 -15.64
C SER A 169 11.87 0.37 -16.28
N TRP A 170 12.86 0.77 -15.48
CA TRP A 170 14.14 1.30 -15.99
C TRP A 170 14.93 0.23 -16.75
N GLN A 171 15.03 -0.99 -16.23
CA GLN A 171 15.67 -2.12 -16.92
C GLN A 171 14.99 -2.38 -18.26
N VAL A 172 13.65 -2.49 -18.28
CA VAL A 172 12.88 -2.70 -19.51
C VAL A 172 13.06 -1.55 -20.51
N HIS A 173 13.19 -0.31 -20.04
CA HIS A 173 13.45 0.84 -20.92
C HIS A 173 14.84 0.76 -21.55
N ARG A 174 15.87 0.40 -20.77
CA ARG A 174 17.25 0.26 -21.22
C ARG A 174 17.43 -0.91 -22.18
N ASP A 175 16.80 -2.05 -21.92
CA ASP A 175 16.95 -3.24 -22.76
C ASP A 175 16.23 -3.09 -24.10
N ALA A 176 15.35 -2.08 -24.23
CA ALA A 176 14.67 -1.69 -25.45
C ALA A 176 15.38 -0.57 -26.24
N THR A 177 16.44 0.05 -25.71
CA THR A 177 17.33 1.00 -26.43
C THR A 177 18.53 0.27 -27.01
#